data_AF-A0A8J8JX24-F1
#
_entry.id   AF-A0A8J8JX24-F1
#
_cell.length_a   1.000
_cell.length_b   1.000
_cell.length_c   1.000
_cell.angle_alpha   90.00
_cell.angle_beta   90.00
_cell.angle_gamma   90.00
#
_symmetry.space_group_name_H-M   'P 1'
#
loop_
_entity.id
_entity.type
_entity.pdbx_description
1 polymer ?
#
loop_
_entity_poly.entity_id
_entity_poly.type
_entity_poly.pdbx_seq_one_letter_code
_entity_poly.pdbx_strand_id
1 'polypeptide(L)'
;MFSEKSGTNAGTRLTTRSVLLWRMAQTAVWLAGAVILFCLIFYPAIGLLLFWNILIPVAPALFVVATGLWRNVCPLATINLLPRHLGKSQRQRLSIKQLSKLHLIAVLALYLLVPLRHAIFNVNGLATALLIISMAVIGTCMGFIYEWKSAWCSGLCPIHPVEKLYGGNVLLSLPNAHCGQCMNCVIPCPDSTANINPNINAGNMYQKISGLFIIGGLPGFIWGWFHVPDNAGTNTLESLIEVYAMPLLGFSVTLVVYAIVSKLVKQAFQQKLISIFAAAGVSCYYWFRIPALFGFGKFANDGILINLTHVLPAYTMILFTLTTTVFFFYWLVIRQQNNRSWVIRPPYGKR
;
A
#
# COMPACT_ATOMS: atom_id res chain seq x y z
N MET A 1 -4.92 29.89 19.10
CA MET A 1 -3.81 29.74 20.06
C MET A 1 -3.64 28.25 20.33
N PHE A 2 -3.00 27.52 19.42
CA PHE A 2 -2.79 26.07 19.56
C PHE A 2 -1.44 25.85 20.24
N SER A 3 -1.51 25.37 21.48
CA SER A 3 -0.35 25.02 22.30
C SER A 3 0.43 23.89 21.61
N GLU A 4 1.64 24.22 21.16
CA GLU A 4 2.69 23.28 20.75
C GLU A 4 3.11 22.43 21.96
N LYS A 5 2.46 21.28 22.13
CA LYS A 5 3.02 20.15 22.89
C LYS A 5 2.83 18.85 22.11
N SER A 6 3.55 18.71 21.01
CA SER A 6 3.91 17.39 20.51
C SER A 6 5.42 17.40 20.19
N GLY A 7 6.21 16.92 21.16
CA GLY A 7 7.63 16.64 20.97
C GLY A 7 7.78 15.61 19.85
N THR A 8 7.98 16.10 18.62
CA THR A 8 8.40 15.28 17.50
C THR A 8 9.87 15.59 17.32
N ASN A 9 10.71 14.65 17.76
CA ASN A 9 12.17 14.72 17.64
C ASN A 9 12.53 15.12 16.20
N ALA A 10 12.97 16.37 16.01
CA ALA A 10 13.56 16.79 14.76
C ALA A 10 14.83 15.96 14.58
N GLY A 11 14.82 15.06 13.59
CA GLY A 11 15.96 14.18 13.35
C GLY A 11 17.19 15.00 12.92
N THR A 12 18.36 14.62 13.43
CA THR A 12 19.63 15.10 12.88
C THR A 12 19.75 14.72 11.41
N ARG A 13 20.42 15.56 10.61
CA ARG A 13 20.69 15.24 9.20
C ARG A 13 21.43 13.89 9.12
N LEU A 14 21.06 13.10 8.12
CA LEU A 14 21.72 11.83 7.83
C LEU A 14 23.21 12.04 7.59
N THR A 15 24.05 11.13 8.11
CA THR A 15 25.48 11.12 7.78
C THR A 15 25.68 10.79 6.30
N THR A 16 26.80 11.24 5.70
CA THR A 16 27.11 10.98 4.29
C THR A 16 27.13 9.49 3.95
N ARG A 17 27.66 8.64 4.85
CA ARG A 17 27.66 7.18 4.69
C ARG A 17 26.24 6.61 4.67
N SER A 18 25.37 7.07 5.57
CA SER A 18 23.96 6.65 5.59
C SER A 18 23.22 7.07 4.33
N VAL A 19 23.46 8.29 3.81
CA VAL A 19 22.87 8.75 2.55
C VAL A 19 23.30 7.86 1.39
N LEU A 20 24.59 7.54 1.30
CA LEU A 20 25.12 6.66 0.26
C LEU A 20 24.47 5.26 0.29
N LEU A 21 24.36 4.65 1.48
CA LEU A 21 23.68 3.36 1.66
C LEU A 21 22.23 3.41 1.18
N TRP A 22 21.49 4.47 1.53
CA TRP A 22 20.12 4.65 1.05
C TRP A 22 20.03 4.82 -0.46
N ARG A 23 20.96 5.57 -1.07
CA ARG A 23 21.01 5.73 -2.53
C ARG A 23 21.30 4.41 -3.23
N MET A 24 22.25 3.62 -2.72
CA MET A 24 22.52 2.27 -3.26
C MET A 24 21.28 1.37 -3.16
N ALA A 25 20.59 1.35 -2.02
CA ALA A 25 19.36 0.57 -1.86
C ALA A 25 18.24 1.03 -2.81
N GLN A 26 18.03 2.35 -2.95
CA GLN A 26 17.05 2.92 -3.87
C GLN A 26 17.38 2.59 -5.33
N THR A 27 18.65 2.73 -5.73
CA THR A 27 19.12 2.37 -7.08
C THR A 27 18.95 0.88 -7.34
N ALA A 28 19.28 0.01 -6.37
CA ALA A 28 19.10 -1.44 -6.52
C ALA A 28 17.63 -1.83 -6.71
N VAL A 29 16.72 -1.29 -5.89
CA VAL A 29 15.27 -1.57 -6.03
C VAL A 29 14.70 -0.96 -7.31
N TRP A 30 15.18 0.21 -7.73
CA TRP A 30 14.79 0.82 -9.00
C TRP A 30 15.26 -0.01 -10.20
N LEU A 31 16.51 -0.50 -10.19
CA LEU A 31 17.04 -1.41 -11.22
C LEU A 31 16.27 -2.72 -11.25
N ALA A 32 15.94 -3.31 -10.09
CA ALA A 32 15.08 -4.48 -10.04
C ALA A 32 13.70 -4.21 -10.67
N GLY A 33 13.11 -3.04 -10.40
CA GLY A 33 11.87 -2.61 -11.05
C GLY A 33 12.01 -2.44 -12.57
N ALA A 34 13.13 -1.89 -13.04
CA ALA A 34 13.42 -1.74 -14.46
C ALA A 34 13.60 -3.10 -15.16
N VAL A 35 14.28 -4.06 -14.51
CA VAL A 35 14.40 -5.44 -14.99
C VAL A 35 13.04 -6.13 -15.07
N ILE A 36 12.19 -5.99 -14.04
CA ILE A 36 10.83 -6.53 -14.08
C ILE A 36 10.03 -5.92 -15.22
N LEU A 37 10.13 -4.60 -15.44
CA LEU A 37 9.45 -3.91 -16.54
C LEU A 37 9.94 -4.40 -17.91
N PHE A 38 11.26 -4.57 -18.07
CA PHE A 38 11.86 -5.15 -19.27
C PHE A 38 11.33 -6.58 -19.51
N CYS A 39 11.32 -7.42 -18.48
CA CYS A 39 10.75 -8.77 -18.57
C CYS A 39 9.26 -8.73 -18.91
N LEU A 40 8.46 -7.81 -18.38
CA LEU A 40 7.03 -7.72 -18.74
C LEU A 40 6.80 -7.44 -20.23
N ILE A 41 7.71 -6.72 -20.88
CA ILE A 41 7.62 -6.37 -22.31
C ILE A 41 8.16 -7.50 -23.20
N PHE A 42 9.35 -8.02 -22.88
CA PHE A 42 10.07 -8.95 -23.77
C PHE A 42 9.95 -10.44 -23.36
N TYR A 43 9.67 -10.71 -22.09
CA TYR A 43 9.58 -12.05 -21.49
C TYR A 43 8.37 -12.16 -20.55
N PRO A 44 7.13 -11.99 -21.08
CA PRO A 44 5.95 -11.67 -20.28
C PRO A 44 5.67 -12.70 -19.17
N ALA A 45 5.89 -13.98 -19.41
CA ALA A 45 5.71 -15.03 -18.38
C ALA A 45 6.62 -14.81 -17.16
N ILE A 46 7.91 -14.51 -17.39
CA ILE A 46 8.86 -14.21 -16.32
C ILE A 46 8.50 -12.89 -15.65
N GLY A 47 8.17 -11.86 -16.43
CA GLY A 47 7.78 -10.55 -15.89
C GLY A 47 6.55 -10.62 -14.96
N LEU A 48 5.51 -11.35 -15.38
CA LEU A 48 4.30 -11.57 -14.60
C LEU A 48 4.60 -12.35 -13.32
N LEU A 49 5.43 -13.40 -13.39
CA LEU A 49 5.87 -14.15 -12.22
C LEU A 49 6.63 -13.25 -11.22
N LEU A 50 7.64 -12.51 -11.69
CA LEU A 50 8.43 -11.63 -10.83
C LEU A 50 7.57 -10.54 -10.18
N PHE A 51 6.67 -9.92 -10.95
CA PHE A 51 5.84 -8.83 -10.43
C PHE A 51 4.72 -9.35 -9.52
N TRP A 52 3.88 -10.25 -10.00
CA TRP A 52 2.67 -10.67 -9.30
C TRP A 52 2.89 -11.80 -8.30
N ASN A 53 3.87 -12.68 -8.51
CA ASN A 53 4.11 -13.86 -7.65
C ASN A 53 5.31 -13.68 -6.69
N ILE A 54 6.13 -12.63 -6.86
CA ILE A 54 7.23 -12.30 -5.94
C ILE A 54 7.06 -10.91 -5.32
N LEU A 55 7.06 -9.84 -6.11
CA LEU A 55 7.06 -8.47 -5.58
C LEU A 55 5.78 -8.13 -4.81
N ILE A 56 4.61 -8.34 -5.43
CA ILE A 56 3.32 -7.95 -4.85
C ILE A 56 2.97 -8.72 -3.57
N PRO A 57 3.23 -10.04 -3.45
CA PRO A 57 3.00 -10.78 -2.22
C PRO A 57 3.87 -10.36 -1.04
N VAL A 58 5.02 -9.72 -1.27
CA VAL A 58 5.89 -9.20 -0.20
C VAL A 58 5.38 -7.87 0.36
N ALA A 59 4.70 -7.06 -0.46
CA ALA A 59 4.35 -5.69 -0.12
C ALA A 59 3.42 -5.54 1.11
N PRO A 60 2.32 -6.31 1.28
CA PRO A 60 1.45 -6.18 2.45
C PRO A 60 2.16 -6.44 3.79
N ALA A 61 2.97 -7.51 3.88
CA ALA A 61 3.78 -7.78 5.06
C ALA A 61 4.77 -6.64 5.33
N LEU A 62 5.43 -6.13 4.28
CA LEU A 62 6.34 -5.00 4.39
C LEU A 62 5.64 -3.75 4.95
N PHE A 63 4.39 -3.47 4.54
CA PHE A 63 3.61 -2.34 5.06
C PHE A 63 3.27 -2.50 6.55
N VAL A 64 3.08 -3.73 7.03
CA VAL A 64 2.82 -4.00 8.45
C VAL A 64 4.08 -3.85 9.30
N VAL A 65 5.22 -4.38 8.85
CA VAL A 65 6.44 -4.44 9.70
C VAL A 65 7.36 -3.25 9.52
N ALA A 66 7.48 -2.72 8.31
CA ALA A 66 8.49 -1.72 7.94
C ALA A 66 8.00 -0.76 6.85
N THR A 67 6.86 -0.10 7.07
CA THR A 67 6.32 0.92 6.15
C THR A 67 7.35 2.00 5.83
N GLY A 68 8.16 2.42 6.81
CA GLY A 68 9.24 3.38 6.60
C GLY A 68 10.29 2.95 5.57
N LEU A 69 10.57 1.64 5.48
CA LEU A 69 11.51 1.08 4.52
C LEU A 69 10.93 1.22 3.13
N TRP A 70 9.68 0.75 2.94
CA TRP A 70 8.95 0.89 1.68
C TRP A 70 8.88 2.35 1.20
N ARG A 71 8.55 3.28 2.10
CA ARG A 71 8.46 4.72 1.80
C ARG A 71 9.79 5.37 1.40
N ASN A 72 10.91 4.69 1.66
CA ASN A 72 12.25 5.11 1.25
C ASN A 72 12.76 4.38 0.00
N VAL A 73 12.34 3.14 -0.27
CA VAL A 73 12.88 2.34 -1.40
C VAL A 73 11.93 2.21 -2.59
N CYS A 74 10.69 2.68 -2.47
CA CYS A 74 9.69 2.59 -3.54
C CYS A 74 10.25 3.17 -4.86
N PRO A 75 10.28 2.38 -5.96
CA PRO A 75 10.87 2.82 -7.22
C PRO A 75 10.07 3.97 -7.84
N LEU A 76 8.74 3.96 -7.70
CA LEU A 76 7.88 5.06 -8.14
C LEU A 76 8.09 6.34 -7.33
N ALA A 77 8.42 6.24 -6.03
CA ALA A 77 8.79 7.42 -5.26
C ALA A 77 10.12 8.02 -5.74
N THR A 78 11.09 7.17 -6.10
CA THR A 78 12.38 7.61 -6.63
C THR A 78 12.24 8.39 -7.93
N ILE A 79 11.43 7.91 -8.88
CA ILE A 79 11.23 8.61 -10.16
C ILE A 79 10.35 9.86 -10.01
N ASN A 80 9.26 9.79 -9.23
CA ASN A 80 8.38 10.94 -8.98
C ASN A 80 9.12 12.10 -8.28
N LEU A 81 10.06 11.81 -7.39
CA LEU A 81 10.80 12.85 -6.66
C LEU A 81 12.04 13.36 -7.41
N LEU A 82 12.41 12.74 -8.53
CA LEU A 82 13.56 13.14 -9.33
C LEU A 82 13.48 14.61 -9.80
N PRO A 83 12.35 15.14 -10.32
CA PRO A 83 12.23 16.55 -10.68
C PRO A 83 12.55 17.50 -9.52
N ARG A 84 12.18 17.12 -8.28
CA ARG A 84 12.48 17.91 -7.08
C ARG A 84 13.97 17.87 -6.74
N HIS A 85 14.58 16.68 -6.79
CA HIS A 85 16.01 16.53 -6.55
C HIS A 85 16.87 17.29 -7.59
N LEU A 86 16.41 17.38 -8.84
CA LEU A 86 17.05 18.14 -9.91
C LEU A 86 16.75 19.65 -9.87
N GLY A 87 15.94 20.12 -8.90
CA GLY A 87 15.56 21.53 -8.81
C GLY A 87 14.57 22.03 -9.87
N LYS A 88 13.98 21.13 -10.68
CA LYS A 88 13.06 21.45 -11.80
C LYS A 88 11.58 21.48 -11.42
N SER A 89 11.23 21.11 -10.18
CA SER A 89 9.84 21.15 -9.70
C SER A 89 9.37 22.58 -9.41
N GLN A 90 8.14 22.91 -9.80
CA GLN A 90 7.46 24.19 -9.54
C GLN A 90 7.07 24.39 -8.07
N ARG A 91 7.14 23.34 -7.24
CA ARG A 91 6.98 23.45 -5.80
C ARG A 91 5.59 23.94 -5.35
N GLN A 92 4.54 23.64 -6.13
CA GLN A 92 3.18 24.01 -5.76
C GLN A 92 2.68 23.16 -4.58
N ARG A 93 1.84 23.75 -3.72
CA ARG A 93 1.21 23.04 -2.59
C ARG A 93 -0.23 22.72 -2.91
N LEU A 94 -0.64 21.50 -2.58
CA LEU A 94 -2.04 21.10 -2.64
C LEU A 94 -2.81 21.68 -1.44
N SER A 95 -4.00 22.19 -1.71
CA SER A 95 -4.97 22.47 -0.65
C SER A 95 -5.46 21.17 0.01
N ILE A 96 -5.92 21.26 1.26
CA ILE A 96 -6.47 20.11 2.00
C ILE A 96 -7.62 19.44 1.20
N LYS A 97 -8.46 20.25 0.55
CA LYS A 97 -9.59 19.75 -0.26
C LYS A 97 -9.10 19.00 -1.51
N GLN A 98 -8.10 19.50 -2.22
CA GLN A 98 -7.52 18.82 -3.39
C GLN A 98 -6.86 17.51 -2.98
N LEU A 99 -6.05 17.52 -1.92
CA LEU A 99 -5.40 16.31 -1.41
C LEU A 99 -6.44 15.25 -1.01
N SER A 100 -7.53 15.66 -0.35
CA SER A 100 -8.60 14.75 0.06
C SER A 100 -9.34 14.14 -1.13
N LYS A 101 -9.51 14.89 -2.23
CA LYS A 101 -10.03 14.34 -3.49
C LYS A 101 -9.07 13.32 -4.10
N LEU A 102 -7.76 13.63 -4.14
CA LEU A 102 -6.75 12.70 -4.65
C LEU A 102 -6.72 11.39 -3.84
N HIS A 103 -6.85 11.48 -2.52
CA HIS A 103 -6.98 10.30 -1.67
C HIS A 103 -8.21 9.46 -2.01
N LEU A 104 -9.38 10.07 -2.20
CA LEU A 104 -10.57 9.32 -2.60
C LEU A 104 -10.38 8.66 -3.97
N ILE A 105 -9.80 9.38 -4.93
CA ILE A 105 -9.48 8.84 -6.26
C ILE A 105 -8.51 7.65 -6.12
N ALA A 106 -7.52 7.73 -5.24
CA ALA A 106 -6.58 6.62 -4.99
C ALA A 106 -7.30 5.38 -4.42
N VAL A 107 -8.24 5.57 -3.50
CA VAL A 107 -9.07 4.47 -2.95
C VAL A 107 -9.94 3.85 -4.04
N LEU A 108 -10.60 4.66 -4.87
CA LEU A 108 -11.42 4.16 -5.98
C LEU A 108 -10.55 3.45 -7.04
N ALA A 109 -9.38 4.01 -7.35
CA ALA A 109 -8.42 3.40 -8.26
C ALA A 109 -7.91 2.05 -7.74
N LEU A 110 -7.69 1.90 -6.43
CA LEU A 110 -7.36 0.61 -5.83
C LEU A 110 -8.46 -0.42 -6.09
N TYR A 111 -9.72 -0.08 -5.79
CA TYR A 111 -10.86 -0.99 -5.98
C TYR A 111 -11.19 -1.26 -7.46
N LEU A 112 -10.79 -0.36 -8.36
CA LEU A 112 -10.90 -0.56 -9.80
C LEU A 112 -9.78 -1.45 -10.35
N LEU A 113 -8.52 -1.17 -10.00
CA LEU A 113 -7.36 -1.84 -10.60
C LEU A 113 -7.14 -3.25 -10.09
N VAL A 114 -7.50 -3.54 -8.83
CA VAL A 114 -7.26 -4.86 -8.24
C VAL A 114 -8.07 -5.97 -8.93
N PRO A 115 -9.39 -5.83 -9.19
CA PRO A 115 -10.16 -6.87 -9.87
C PRO A 115 -9.73 -7.02 -11.34
N LEU A 116 -9.37 -5.92 -12.02
CA LEU A 116 -8.80 -5.96 -13.38
C LEU A 116 -7.54 -6.83 -13.51
N ARG A 117 -6.90 -7.20 -12.39
CA ARG A 117 -5.85 -8.20 -12.42
C ARG A 117 -6.31 -9.54 -12.99
N HIS A 118 -7.48 -10.04 -12.59
CA HIS A 118 -7.99 -11.33 -13.08
C HIS A 118 -8.30 -11.31 -14.58
N ALA A 119 -8.71 -10.14 -15.08
CA ALA A 119 -9.18 -10.00 -16.45
C ALA A 119 -8.08 -9.59 -17.44
N ILE A 120 -7.13 -8.74 -17.01
CA ILE A 120 -6.16 -8.08 -17.89
C ILE A 120 -4.73 -8.28 -17.38
N PHE A 121 -4.44 -7.85 -16.14
CA PHE A 121 -3.05 -7.65 -15.74
C PHE A 121 -2.30 -8.93 -15.35
N ASN A 122 -2.97 -9.96 -14.82
CA ASN A 122 -2.29 -11.24 -14.51
C ASN A 122 -1.98 -12.06 -15.77
N VAL A 123 -2.66 -11.79 -16.89
CA VAL A 123 -2.60 -12.60 -18.11
C VAL A 123 -1.81 -11.92 -19.23
N ASN A 124 -1.65 -10.60 -19.19
CA ASN A 124 -0.97 -9.82 -20.22
C ASN A 124 0.19 -8.99 -19.63
N GLY A 125 1.41 -9.39 -19.95
CA GLY A 125 2.64 -8.72 -19.51
C GLY A 125 2.73 -7.28 -20.00
N LEU A 126 2.39 -7.03 -21.28
CA LEU A 126 2.40 -5.70 -21.87
C LEU A 126 1.37 -4.77 -21.19
N ALA A 127 0.17 -5.26 -20.89
CA ALA A 127 -0.84 -4.48 -20.17
C ALA A 127 -0.36 -4.08 -18.78
N THR A 128 0.31 -4.99 -18.05
CA THR A 128 0.93 -4.67 -16.76
C THR A 128 2.09 -3.67 -16.91
N ALA A 129 2.91 -3.81 -17.95
CA ALA A 129 3.98 -2.85 -18.24
C ALA A 129 3.41 -1.44 -18.50
N LEU A 130 2.37 -1.33 -19.33
CA LEU A 130 1.68 -0.07 -19.61
C LEU A 130 1.03 0.53 -18.35
N LEU A 131 0.49 -0.30 -17.46
CA LEU A 131 -0.01 0.15 -16.15
C LEU A 131 1.12 0.77 -15.32
N ILE A 132 2.28 0.10 -15.22
CA ILE A 132 3.44 0.62 -14.45
C ILE A 132 3.98 1.91 -15.09
N ILE A 133 4.13 1.94 -16.41
CA ILE A 133 4.62 3.12 -17.15
C ILE A 133 3.65 4.28 -16.98
N SER A 134 2.34 4.08 -17.12
CA SER A 134 1.36 5.15 -16.96
C SER A 134 1.38 5.73 -15.54
N MET A 135 1.49 4.89 -14.51
CA MET A 135 1.68 5.35 -13.13
C MET A 135 2.99 6.13 -12.94
N ALA A 136 4.10 5.67 -13.54
CA ALA A 136 5.38 6.36 -13.48
C ALA A 136 5.33 7.73 -14.17
N VAL A 137 4.68 7.82 -15.33
CA VAL A 137 4.47 9.07 -16.08
C VAL A 137 3.61 10.04 -15.28
N ILE A 138 2.43 9.61 -14.79
CA ILE A 138 1.54 10.45 -13.98
C ILE A 138 2.27 10.94 -12.72
N GLY A 139 2.97 10.05 -12.01
CA GLY A 139 3.78 10.41 -10.86
C GLY A 139 4.82 11.46 -11.22
N THR A 140 5.64 11.22 -12.24
CA THR A 140 6.68 12.16 -12.67
C THR A 140 6.11 13.53 -13.07
N CYS A 141 5.01 13.57 -13.81
CA CYS A 141 4.29 14.80 -14.15
C CYS A 141 3.85 15.56 -12.90
N MET A 142 3.27 14.86 -11.91
CA MET A 142 2.92 15.45 -10.62
C MET A 142 4.15 15.97 -9.86
N GLY A 143 5.29 15.28 -9.94
CA GLY A 143 6.55 15.70 -9.33
C GLY A 143 7.15 16.99 -9.90
N PHE A 144 6.90 17.27 -11.19
CA PHE A 144 7.26 18.55 -11.81
C PHE A 144 6.41 19.72 -11.28
N ILE A 145 5.17 19.46 -10.85
CA ILE A 145 4.23 20.53 -10.45
C ILE A 145 4.24 20.73 -8.93
N TYR A 146 4.12 19.65 -8.16
CA TYR A 146 3.81 19.69 -6.73
C TYR A 146 5.01 19.42 -5.81
N GLU A 147 4.88 19.85 -4.56
CA GLU A 147 5.89 19.70 -3.50
C GLU A 147 6.06 18.24 -3.04
N TRP A 148 7.30 17.72 -3.12
CA TRP A 148 7.74 16.46 -2.53
C TRP A 148 6.73 15.30 -2.72
N LYS A 149 6.39 14.59 -1.64
CA LYS A 149 5.53 13.41 -1.65
C LYS A 149 4.04 13.74 -1.73
N SER A 150 3.64 15.01 -1.88
CA SER A 150 2.26 15.44 -1.65
C SER A 150 1.25 14.91 -2.65
N ALA A 151 1.52 15.03 -3.95
CA ALA A 151 0.54 14.72 -4.98
C ALA A 151 0.47 13.22 -5.31
N TRP A 152 1.60 12.59 -5.61
CA TRP A 152 1.64 11.16 -5.95
C TRP A 152 1.68 10.29 -4.69
N CYS A 153 2.81 10.24 -3.99
CA CYS A 153 3.07 9.25 -2.93
C CYS A 153 2.09 9.32 -1.75
N SER A 154 1.62 10.51 -1.38
CA SER A 154 0.68 10.71 -0.28
C SER A 154 -0.69 11.20 -0.77
N GLY A 155 -0.97 11.13 -2.07
CA GLY A 155 -2.23 11.58 -2.65
C GLY A 155 -2.82 10.51 -3.56
N LEU A 156 -2.45 10.55 -4.84
CA LEU A 156 -3.03 9.74 -5.92
C LEU A 156 -2.55 8.27 -5.95
N CYS A 157 -1.45 7.92 -5.28
CA CYS A 157 -0.92 6.56 -5.27
C CYS A 157 -1.97 5.56 -4.71
N PRO A 158 -2.46 4.59 -5.51
CA PRO A 158 -3.53 3.67 -5.09
C PRO A 158 -3.17 2.79 -3.88
N ILE A 159 -1.88 2.60 -3.62
CA ILE A 159 -1.38 1.74 -2.55
C ILE A 159 -1.29 2.51 -1.22
N HIS A 160 -1.20 3.84 -1.27
CA HIS A 160 -1.03 4.68 -0.08
C HIS A 160 -2.12 4.50 1.00
N PRO A 161 -3.41 4.33 0.66
CA PRO A 161 -4.42 4.06 1.67
C PRO A 161 -4.19 2.74 2.43
N VAL A 162 -3.65 1.72 1.76
CA VAL A 162 -3.26 0.44 2.38
C VAL A 162 -2.05 0.62 3.28
N GLU A 163 -1.06 1.43 2.87
CA GLU A 163 0.07 1.82 3.72
C GLU A 163 -0.44 2.46 5.03
N LYS A 164 -1.41 3.38 4.95
CA LYS A 164 -2.01 4.03 6.13
C LYS A 164 -2.80 3.07 7.01
N LEU A 165 -3.43 2.04 6.44
CA LEU A 165 -4.19 1.05 7.19
C LEU A 165 -3.26 0.08 7.94
N TYR A 166 -2.24 -0.44 7.26
CA TYR A 166 -1.35 -1.46 7.81
C TYR A 166 -0.17 -0.89 8.61
N GLY A 167 0.28 0.33 8.29
CA GLY A 167 1.39 1.01 8.94
C GLY A 167 1.07 1.66 10.29
N GLY A 168 -0.06 1.34 10.92
CA GLY A 168 -0.51 2.02 12.15
C GLY A 168 0.33 1.76 13.39
N ASN A 169 1.21 0.75 13.40
CA ASN A 169 2.11 0.42 14.52
C ASN A 169 3.41 -0.15 13.97
N VAL A 170 4.35 0.70 13.54
CA VAL A 170 5.63 0.26 12.95
C VAL A 170 6.65 -0.14 14.00
N LEU A 171 7.55 -1.08 13.72
CA LEU A 171 8.57 -1.48 14.70
C LEU A 171 9.56 -0.34 15.01
N LEU A 172 10.03 0.34 13.98
CA LEU A 172 11.10 1.34 14.08
C LEU A 172 10.88 2.48 13.07
N SER A 173 11.23 3.69 13.48
CA SER A 173 11.24 4.87 12.60
C SER A 173 12.56 4.94 11.87
N LEU A 174 12.53 4.83 10.55
CA LEU A 174 13.73 4.97 9.72
C LEU A 174 14.02 6.45 9.43
N PRO A 175 15.27 6.84 9.13
CA PRO A 175 15.53 8.20 8.68
C PRO A 175 14.92 8.45 7.29
N ASN A 176 14.55 9.70 6.99
CA ASN A 176 13.98 10.04 5.68
C ASN A 176 15.08 10.12 4.61
N ALA A 177 15.06 9.21 3.64
CA ALA A 177 16.06 9.14 2.59
C ALA A 177 15.76 10.08 1.40
N HIS A 178 14.53 10.57 1.29
CA HIS A 178 14.12 11.47 0.20
C HIS A 178 14.12 12.94 0.64
N CYS A 179 13.47 13.26 1.75
CA CYS A 179 13.31 14.64 2.20
C CYS A 179 14.52 15.05 3.06
N GLY A 180 15.34 15.99 2.58
CA GLY A 180 16.44 16.58 3.38
C GLY A 180 15.96 17.63 4.41
N GLN A 181 14.79 18.23 4.18
CA GLN A 181 14.14 19.21 5.04
C GLN A 181 12.62 19.05 4.98
N CYS A 182 11.92 19.37 6.07
CA CYS A 182 10.47 19.32 6.13
C CYS A 182 9.87 20.62 5.58
N MET A 183 9.18 20.53 4.45
CA MET A 183 8.50 21.67 3.80
C MET A 183 6.99 21.75 4.08
N ASN A 184 6.47 20.91 4.99
CA ASN A 184 5.04 20.76 5.25
C ASN A 184 4.23 20.50 3.96
N CYS A 185 4.74 19.59 3.12
CA CYS A 185 4.10 19.25 1.84
C CYS A 185 2.71 18.61 2.01
N VAL A 186 2.47 17.91 3.12
CA VAL A 186 1.18 17.31 3.50
C VAL A 186 0.99 17.43 5.02
N ILE A 187 -0.24 17.73 5.45
CA ILE A 187 -0.63 17.84 6.85
C ILE A 187 -1.92 17.04 7.09
N PRO A 188 -1.93 16.05 8.01
CA PRO A 188 -0.78 15.50 8.72
C PRO A 188 0.13 14.70 7.77
N CYS A 189 1.45 14.75 7.96
CA CYS A 189 2.39 14.00 7.14
C CYS A 189 2.39 12.52 7.56
N PRO A 190 1.99 11.57 6.70
CA PRO A 190 1.92 10.15 7.07
C PRO A 190 3.27 9.59 7.47
N ASP A 191 4.35 10.08 6.87
CA ASP A 191 5.71 9.64 7.18
C ASP A 191 6.13 10.01 8.62
N SER A 192 5.63 11.12 9.18
CA SER A 192 6.14 11.72 10.43
C SER A 192 5.07 11.89 11.52
N THR A 193 3.90 11.28 11.36
CA THR A 193 2.85 11.24 12.37
C THR A 193 2.85 9.86 13.01
N ALA A 194 2.97 9.82 14.33
CA ALA A 194 2.91 8.57 15.09
C ALA A 194 1.53 7.93 14.98
N ASN A 195 1.50 6.59 14.88
CA ASN A 195 0.27 5.78 14.81
C ASN A 195 -0.76 6.31 13.80
N ILE A 196 -0.28 6.76 12.63
CA ILE A 196 -1.13 7.24 11.54
C ILE A 196 -2.14 6.15 11.16
N ASN A 197 -3.40 6.54 10.96
CA ASN A 197 -4.46 5.66 10.48
C ASN A 197 -5.29 6.38 9.40
N PRO A 198 -6.18 5.68 8.67
CA PRO A 198 -6.97 6.31 7.61
C PRO A 198 -7.99 7.36 8.11
N ASN A 199 -8.43 7.28 9.38
CA ASN A 199 -9.41 8.19 9.98
C ASN A 199 -8.78 9.41 10.69
N ILE A 200 -7.45 9.53 10.71
CA ILE A 200 -6.76 10.63 11.36
C ILE A 200 -7.04 11.94 10.60
N ASN A 201 -7.80 12.85 11.23
CA ASN A 201 -8.35 14.06 10.64
C ASN A 201 -9.38 13.83 9.53
N ALA A 202 -10.47 13.12 9.83
CA ALA A 202 -11.65 13.03 8.97
C ALA A 202 -12.46 14.35 8.95
N GLY A 203 -11.81 15.47 8.63
CA GLY A 203 -12.37 16.82 8.71
C GLY A 203 -13.32 17.15 7.55
N ASN A 204 -13.16 16.50 6.40
CA ASN A 204 -14.05 16.62 5.26
C ASN A 204 -14.67 15.28 4.83
N MET A 205 -15.73 15.35 4.01
CA MET A 205 -16.48 14.17 3.56
C MET A 205 -15.61 13.20 2.76
N TYR A 206 -14.70 13.70 1.90
CA TYR A 206 -13.81 12.86 1.11
C TYR A 206 -12.90 11.98 1.99
N GLN A 207 -12.33 12.55 3.06
CA GLN A 207 -11.51 11.82 4.02
C GLN A 207 -12.33 10.80 4.82
N LYS A 208 -13.54 11.18 5.25
CA LYS A 208 -14.46 10.26 5.95
C LYS A 208 -14.81 9.05 5.09
N ILE A 209 -15.19 9.27 3.83
CA ILE A 209 -15.53 8.20 2.88
C ILE A 209 -14.29 7.34 2.58
N SER A 210 -13.14 7.97 2.31
CA SER A 210 -11.89 7.24 2.03
C SER A 210 -11.48 6.34 3.20
N GLY A 211 -11.55 6.87 4.43
CA GLY A 211 -11.24 6.11 5.65
C GLY A 211 -12.23 4.96 5.85
N LEU A 212 -13.53 5.22 5.71
CA LEU A 212 -14.58 4.22 5.82
C LEU A 212 -14.40 3.08 4.81
N PHE A 213 -14.18 3.42 3.54
CA PHE A 213 -14.02 2.45 2.46
C PHE A 213 -12.79 1.57 2.66
N ILE A 214 -11.67 2.15 3.10
CA ILE A 214 -10.43 1.40 3.30
C ILE A 214 -10.47 0.55 4.56
N ILE A 215 -10.93 1.10 5.69
CA ILE A 215 -10.94 0.35 6.95
C ILE A 215 -12.01 -0.74 6.89
N GLY A 216 -13.23 -0.36 6.51
CA GLY A 216 -14.37 -1.28 6.56
C GLY A 216 -14.43 -2.24 5.38
N GLY A 217 -14.17 -1.75 4.16
CA GLY A 217 -14.41 -2.52 2.94
C GLY A 217 -13.24 -3.39 2.47
N LEU A 218 -11.99 -3.03 2.79
CA LEU A 218 -10.82 -3.73 2.25
C LEU A 218 -10.77 -5.22 2.63
N PRO A 219 -11.07 -5.65 3.88
CA PRO A 219 -10.97 -7.07 4.24
C PRO A 219 -11.89 -7.97 3.44
N GLY A 220 -13.16 -7.61 3.29
CA GLY A 220 -14.10 -8.39 2.50
C GLY A 220 -13.85 -8.27 1.00
N PHE A 221 -13.35 -7.13 0.54
CA PHE A 221 -12.90 -6.98 -0.84
C PHE A 221 -11.77 -7.96 -1.19
N ILE A 222 -10.75 -8.08 -0.32
CA ILE A 222 -9.67 -9.06 -0.46
C ILE A 222 -10.22 -10.48 -0.50
N TRP A 223 -11.13 -10.82 0.43
CA TRP A 223 -11.76 -12.14 0.45
C TRP A 223 -12.49 -12.46 -0.87
N GLY A 224 -13.29 -11.51 -1.37
CA GLY A 224 -14.03 -11.68 -2.61
C GLY A 224 -13.13 -11.79 -3.84
N TRP A 225 -12.00 -11.08 -3.86
CA TRP A 225 -10.99 -11.18 -4.93
C TRP A 225 -10.45 -12.60 -5.07
N PHE A 226 -10.08 -13.27 -3.97
CA PHE A 226 -9.59 -14.65 -4.02
C PHE A 226 -10.65 -15.70 -4.40
N HIS A 227 -11.92 -15.30 -4.58
CA HIS A 227 -13.00 -16.18 -5.03
C HIS A 227 -13.29 -16.07 -6.53
N VAL A 228 -12.52 -15.25 -7.25
CA VAL A 228 -12.61 -15.07 -8.70
C VAL A 228 -11.38 -15.71 -9.38
N PRO A 229 -11.55 -16.53 -10.44
CA PRO A 229 -10.44 -17.11 -11.18
C PRO A 229 -9.78 -16.09 -12.14
N ASP A 230 -8.49 -16.28 -12.43
CA ASP A 230 -7.82 -15.59 -13.54
C ASP A 230 -8.41 -16.10 -14.88
N ASN A 231 -8.47 -15.22 -15.90
CA ASN A 231 -9.09 -15.48 -17.21
C ASN A 231 -10.63 -15.44 -17.25
N ALA A 232 -11.28 -14.74 -16.32
CA ALA A 232 -12.69 -14.38 -16.50
C ALA A 232 -12.95 -13.72 -17.88
N GLY A 233 -11.95 -13.10 -18.51
CA GLY A 233 -12.05 -12.48 -19.84
C GLY A 233 -12.66 -11.08 -19.76
N THR A 234 -12.40 -10.25 -20.77
CA THR A 234 -12.95 -8.88 -20.87
C THR A 234 -13.85 -8.69 -22.07
N ASN A 235 -14.11 -9.76 -22.82
CA ASN A 235 -14.74 -9.65 -24.14
C ASN A 235 -16.26 -9.50 -24.03
N THR A 236 -16.85 -9.81 -22.88
CA THR A 236 -18.29 -9.65 -22.62
C THR A 236 -18.54 -8.82 -21.37
N LEU A 237 -19.70 -8.15 -21.31
CA LEU A 237 -20.09 -7.39 -20.13
C LEU A 237 -20.28 -8.31 -18.91
N GLU A 238 -20.77 -9.53 -19.13
CA GLU A 238 -20.94 -10.56 -18.10
C GLU A 238 -19.62 -10.89 -17.43
N SER A 239 -18.56 -11.08 -18.22
CA SER A 239 -17.25 -11.43 -17.72
C SER A 239 -16.60 -10.32 -16.88
N LEU A 240 -16.87 -9.06 -17.25
CA LEU A 240 -16.50 -7.91 -16.42
C LEU A 240 -17.29 -7.90 -15.11
N ILE A 241 -18.60 -8.17 -15.14
CA ILE A 241 -19.41 -8.19 -13.91
C ILE A 241 -18.92 -9.27 -12.95
N GLU A 242 -18.57 -10.46 -13.42
CA GLU A 242 -18.05 -11.56 -12.60
C GLU A 242 -16.80 -11.17 -11.83
N VAL A 243 -15.88 -10.45 -12.47
CA VAL A 243 -14.62 -10.01 -11.87
C VAL A 243 -14.84 -9.05 -10.69
N TYR A 244 -15.89 -8.23 -10.73
CA TYR A 244 -16.19 -7.25 -9.68
C TYR A 244 -17.24 -7.71 -8.68
N ALA A 245 -18.16 -8.60 -9.05
CA ALA A 245 -19.31 -8.97 -8.23
C ALA A 245 -18.89 -9.50 -6.85
N MET A 246 -18.01 -10.51 -6.81
CA MET A 246 -17.55 -11.10 -5.54
C MET A 246 -16.73 -10.13 -4.68
N PRO A 247 -15.72 -9.40 -5.22
CA PRO A 247 -15.01 -8.37 -4.46
C PRO A 247 -15.93 -7.27 -3.90
N LEU A 248 -16.88 -6.76 -4.70
CA LEU A 248 -17.77 -5.68 -4.28
C LEU A 248 -18.83 -6.16 -3.28
N LEU A 249 -19.27 -7.42 -3.37
CA LEU A 249 -20.14 -8.03 -2.37
C LEU A 249 -19.41 -8.17 -1.02
N GLY A 250 -18.21 -8.72 -1.02
CA GLY A 250 -17.39 -8.83 0.20
C GLY A 250 -17.06 -7.45 0.79
N PHE A 251 -16.71 -6.48 -0.06
CA PHE A 251 -16.54 -5.07 0.32
C PHE A 251 -17.78 -4.55 1.04
N SER A 252 -18.97 -4.72 0.45
CA SER A 252 -20.22 -4.20 1.00
C SER A 252 -20.57 -4.81 2.35
N VAL A 253 -20.40 -6.14 2.50
CA VAL A 253 -20.66 -6.85 3.76
C VAL A 253 -19.75 -6.32 4.88
N THR A 254 -18.44 -6.29 4.64
CA THR A 254 -17.48 -5.86 5.67
C THR A 254 -17.58 -4.36 5.98
N LEU A 255 -17.91 -3.54 4.98
CA LEU A 255 -18.19 -2.13 5.14
C LEU A 255 -19.39 -1.88 6.07
N VAL A 256 -20.49 -2.61 5.87
CA VAL A 256 -21.69 -2.51 6.73
C VAL A 256 -21.37 -2.97 8.15
N VAL A 257 -20.68 -4.09 8.31
CA VAL A 257 -20.24 -4.57 9.64
C VAL A 257 -19.39 -3.51 10.34
N TYR A 258 -18.39 -2.94 9.67
CA TYR A 258 -17.57 -1.88 10.23
C TYR A 258 -18.40 -0.63 10.58
N ALA A 259 -19.30 -0.21 9.70
CA ALA A 259 -20.15 0.96 9.93
C ALA A 259 -21.08 0.80 11.13
N ILE A 260 -21.61 -0.41 11.37
CA ILE A 260 -22.42 -0.72 12.55
C ILE A 260 -21.53 -0.76 13.80
N VAL A 261 -20.46 -1.56 13.78
CA VAL A 261 -19.59 -1.74 14.95
C VAL A 261 -18.90 -0.44 15.36
N SER A 262 -18.45 0.37 14.41
CA SER A 262 -17.82 1.67 14.69
C SER A 262 -18.75 2.66 15.38
N LYS A 263 -20.08 2.54 15.22
CA LYS A 263 -21.06 3.34 15.98
C LYS A 263 -21.30 2.82 17.39
N LEU A 264 -21.13 1.52 17.61
CA LEU A 264 -21.36 0.88 18.92
C LEU A 264 -20.13 0.96 19.84
N VAL A 265 -18.93 1.01 19.27
CA VAL A 265 -17.66 0.97 20.00
C VAL A 265 -17.30 2.35 20.55
N LYS A 266 -16.97 2.43 21.85
CA LYS A 266 -16.51 3.66 22.50
C LYS A 266 -15.26 4.23 21.81
N GLN A 267 -15.10 5.56 21.85
CA GLN A 267 -13.97 6.26 21.21
C GLN A 267 -12.59 5.68 21.58
N ALA A 268 -12.40 5.26 22.83
CA ALA A 268 -11.15 4.67 23.32
C ALA A 268 -10.74 3.38 22.59
N PHE A 269 -11.69 2.63 22.03
CA PHE A 269 -11.45 1.36 21.33
C PHE A 269 -11.48 1.49 19.80
N GLN A 270 -11.73 2.69 19.25
CA GLN A 270 -11.79 2.92 17.80
C GLN A 270 -10.49 2.54 17.09
N GLN A 271 -9.34 2.91 17.66
CA GLN A 271 -8.05 2.54 17.09
C GLN A 271 -7.85 1.01 17.07
N LYS A 272 -8.27 0.31 18.14
CA LYS A 272 -8.21 -1.16 18.20
C LYS A 272 -9.13 -1.79 17.15
N LEU A 273 -10.32 -1.22 16.93
CA LEU A 273 -11.24 -1.66 15.88
C LEU A 273 -10.60 -1.51 14.48
N ILE A 274 -9.96 -0.37 14.20
CA ILE A 274 -9.21 -0.16 12.94
C ILE A 274 -8.12 -1.23 12.78
N SER A 275 -7.35 -1.50 13.85
CA SER A 275 -6.32 -2.54 13.86
C SER A 275 -6.87 -3.94 13.61
N ILE A 276 -8.07 -4.28 14.13
CA ILE A 276 -8.71 -5.58 13.90
C ILE A 276 -9.06 -5.75 12.42
N PHE A 277 -9.65 -4.73 11.79
CA PHE A 277 -9.97 -4.77 10.37
C PHE A 277 -8.71 -4.80 9.50
N ALA A 278 -7.67 -4.04 9.86
CA ALA A 278 -6.37 -4.11 9.22
C ALA A 278 -5.76 -5.52 9.30
N ALA A 279 -5.77 -6.14 10.48
CA ALA A 279 -5.28 -7.50 10.71
C ALA A 279 -6.09 -8.54 9.93
N ALA A 280 -7.42 -8.41 9.90
CA ALA A 280 -8.30 -9.26 9.11
C ALA A 280 -7.98 -9.17 7.62
N GLY A 281 -7.78 -7.97 7.07
CA GLY A 281 -7.45 -7.77 5.65
C GLY A 281 -6.12 -8.41 5.26
N VAL A 282 -5.04 -8.14 6.00
CA VAL A 282 -3.72 -8.71 5.68
C VAL A 282 -3.68 -10.22 5.95
N SER A 283 -4.35 -10.71 7.00
CA SER A 283 -4.42 -12.16 7.27
C SER A 283 -5.22 -12.88 6.20
N CYS A 284 -6.36 -12.31 5.77
CA CYS A 284 -7.14 -12.84 4.66
C CYS A 284 -6.31 -12.91 3.37
N TYR A 285 -5.49 -11.88 3.09
CA TYR A 285 -4.60 -11.90 1.94
C TYR A 285 -3.63 -13.10 1.98
N TYR A 286 -2.91 -13.29 3.07
CA TYR A 286 -1.95 -14.39 3.19
C TYR A 286 -2.59 -15.77 3.37
N TRP A 287 -3.80 -15.82 3.92
CA TRP A 287 -4.59 -17.05 4.04
C TRP A 287 -4.80 -17.72 2.69
N PHE A 288 -5.14 -16.94 1.66
CA PHE A 288 -5.33 -17.46 0.31
C PHE A 288 -4.06 -17.41 -0.54
N ARG A 289 -3.20 -16.40 -0.34
CA ARG A 289 -2.01 -16.23 -1.18
C ARG A 289 -0.93 -17.27 -0.93
N ILE A 290 -0.66 -17.64 0.32
CA ILE A 290 0.41 -18.60 0.64
C ILE A 290 0.13 -19.97 -0.01
N PRO A 291 -1.07 -20.58 0.15
CA PRO A 291 -1.37 -21.83 -0.54
C PRO A 291 -1.26 -21.71 -2.06
N ALA A 292 -1.77 -20.62 -2.65
CA ALA A 292 -1.70 -20.39 -4.09
C ALA A 292 -0.26 -20.34 -4.63
N LEU A 293 0.66 -19.67 -3.92
CA LEU A 293 2.07 -19.60 -4.32
C LEU A 293 2.74 -20.98 -4.37
N PHE A 294 2.27 -21.94 -3.59
CA PHE A 294 2.86 -23.28 -3.48
C PHE A 294 2.06 -24.39 -4.21
N GLY A 295 1.07 -24.02 -5.03
CA GLY A 295 0.25 -24.97 -5.81
C GLY A 295 -0.95 -25.56 -5.06
N PHE A 296 -1.25 -25.08 -3.86
CA PHE A 296 -2.43 -25.47 -3.05
C PHE A 296 -3.56 -24.43 -3.14
N GLY A 297 -3.55 -23.59 -4.17
CA GLY A 297 -4.58 -22.58 -4.41
C GLY A 297 -5.91 -23.20 -4.80
N LYS A 298 -7.00 -22.45 -4.59
CA LYS A 298 -8.36 -22.84 -5.02
C LYS A 298 -8.45 -23.03 -6.54
N PHE A 299 -7.72 -22.20 -7.29
CA PHE A 299 -7.65 -22.23 -8.74
C PHE A 299 -6.24 -22.69 -9.12
N ALA A 300 -6.15 -23.92 -9.66
CA ALA A 300 -4.91 -24.69 -9.69
C ALA A 300 -3.72 -23.95 -10.32
N ASN A 301 -3.93 -23.22 -11.41
CA ASN A 301 -2.85 -22.56 -12.15
C ASN A 301 -2.62 -21.09 -11.77
N ASP A 302 -3.44 -20.53 -10.88
CA ASP A 302 -3.48 -19.09 -10.66
C ASP A 302 -2.43 -18.66 -9.64
N GLY A 303 -1.40 -17.97 -10.14
CA GLY A 303 -0.42 -17.31 -9.28
C GLY A 303 0.54 -18.26 -8.54
N ILE A 304 0.82 -19.44 -9.11
CA ILE A 304 1.85 -20.35 -8.59
C ILE A 304 3.24 -19.74 -8.73
N LEU A 305 4.04 -19.83 -7.68
CA LEU A 305 5.48 -19.55 -7.71
C LEU A 305 6.28 -20.84 -7.92
N ILE A 306 6.01 -21.86 -7.10
CA ILE A 306 6.64 -23.20 -7.19
C ILE A 306 5.58 -24.23 -6.80
N ASN A 307 5.40 -25.29 -7.59
CA ASN A 307 4.46 -26.35 -7.24
C ASN A 307 5.10 -27.35 -6.27
N LEU A 308 4.58 -27.43 -5.04
CA LEU A 308 5.07 -28.32 -3.98
C LEU A 308 4.07 -29.40 -3.58
N THR A 309 3.00 -29.63 -4.36
CA THR A 309 1.94 -30.59 -4.01
C THR A 309 2.42 -32.04 -3.91
N HIS A 310 3.50 -32.38 -4.63
CA HIS A 310 4.12 -33.70 -4.58
C HIS A 310 5.19 -33.85 -3.49
N VAL A 311 5.59 -32.75 -2.85
CA VAL A 311 6.71 -32.73 -1.88
C VAL A 311 6.21 -32.46 -0.46
N LEU A 312 5.21 -31.59 -0.30
CA LEU A 312 4.67 -31.17 0.99
C LEU A 312 3.23 -31.65 1.15
N PRO A 313 2.83 -32.08 2.36
CA PRO A 313 1.44 -32.42 2.64
C PRO A 313 0.59 -31.16 2.86
N ALA A 314 -0.69 -31.19 2.49
CA ALA A 314 -1.57 -30.02 2.52
C ALA A 314 -1.68 -29.30 3.89
N TYR A 315 -1.48 -30.02 5.01
CA TYR A 315 -1.51 -29.42 6.34
C TYR A 315 -0.37 -28.41 6.59
N THR A 316 0.74 -28.46 5.85
CA THR A 316 1.82 -27.47 5.98
C THR A 316 1.35 -26.08 5.59
N MET A 317 0.47 -26.00 4.58
CA MET A 317 -0.10 -24.72 4.15
C MET A 317 -1.02 -24.15 5.23
N ILE A 318 -1.83 -24.99 5.87
CA ILE A 318 -2.68 -24.59 7.01
C ILE A 318 -1.80 -24.07 8.16
N LEU A 319 -0.69 -24.73 8.46
CA LEU A 319 0.24 -24.26 9.49
C LEU A 319 0.82 -22.88 9.16
N PHE A 320 1.24 -22.64 7.91
CA PHE A 320 1.76 -21.34 7.49
C PHE A 320 0.70 -20.23 7.53
N THR A 321 -0.52 -20.51 7.08
CA THR A 321 -1.62 -19.51 7.11
C THR A 321 -2.06 -19.20 8.53
N LEU A 322 -2.13 -20.20 9.42
CA LEU A 322 -2.39 -19.98 10.85
C LEU A 322 -1.28 -19.17 11.51
N THR A 323 -0.01 -19.53 11.27
CA THR A 323 1.14 -18.84 11.86
C THR A 323 1.18 -17.38 11.43
N THR A 324 0.97 -17.10 10.14
CA THR A 324 0.94 -15.72 9.63
C THR A 324 -0.27 -14.93 10.15
N THR A 325 -1.43 -15.56 10.26
CA THR A 325 -2.64 -14.93 10.84
C THR A 325 -2.39 -14.55 12.31
N VAL A 326 -1.87 -15.48 13.12
CA VAL A 326 -1.52 -15.22 14.52
C VAL A 326 -0.50 -14.09 14.61
N PHE A 327 0.53 -14.10 13.76
CA PHE A 327 1.53 -13.04 13.71
C PHE A 327 0.92 -11.66 13.43
N PHE A 328 0.06 -11.52 12.41
CA PHE A 328 -0.53 -10.23 12.06
C PHE A 328 -1.51 -9.72 13.11
N PHE A 329 -2.33 -10.59 13.71
CA PHE A 329 -3.20 -10.22 14.83
C PHE A 329 -2.40 -9.81 16.06
N TYR A 330 -1.35 -10.56 16.40
CA TYR A 330 -0.45 -10.18 17.47
C TYR A 330 0.17 -8.81 17.19
N TRP A 331 0.70 -8.58 16.00
CA TRP A 331 1.45 -7.37 15.64
C TRP A 331 0.59 -6.10 15.59
N LEU A 332 -0.61 -6.18 14.99
CA LEU A 332 -1.48 -5.02 14.76
C LEU A 332 -2.47 -4.77 15.91
N VAL A 333 -2.94 -5.82 16.58
CA VAL A 333 -4.03 -5.74 17.57
C VAL A 333 -3.56 -5.88 19.01
N ILE A 334 -2.70 -6.88 19.30
CA ILE A 334 -2.31 -7.22 20.68
C ILE A 334 -1.11 -6.40 21.14
N ARG A 335 -0.10 -6.26 20.27
CA ARG A 335 1.13 -5.57 20.59
C ARG A 335 0.84 -4.10 20.90
N GLN A 336 1.38 -3.64 22.02
CA GLN A 336 1.23 -2.26 22.46
C GLN A 336 1.65 -1.28 21.37
N GLN A 337 0.86 -0.23 21.21
CA GLN A 337 1.17 0.82 20.25
C GLN A 337 2.38 1.59 20.74
N ASN A 338 3.38 1.70 19.88
CA ASN A 338 4.49 2.59 20.13
C ASN A 338 4.16 3.95 19.52
N ASN A 339 4.52 5.07 20.16
CA ASN A 339 4.27 6.40 19.59
C ASN A 339 5.31 6.75 18.50
N ARG A 340 5.61 5.81 17.59
CA ARG A 340 6.60 5.96 16.53
C ARG A 340 5.92 6.29 15.19
N SER A 341 6.58 7.10 14.38
CA SER A 341 6.19 7.36 12.99
C SER A 341 6.92 6.41 12.04
N TRP A 342 6.49 6.32 10.78
CA TRP A 342 7.16 5.50 9.77
C TRP A 342 8.62 5.93 9.57
N VAL A 343 8.82 7.24 9.54
CA VAL A 343 10.09 7.87 9.23
C VAL A 343 10.32 9.06 10.17
N ILE A 344 11.57 9.27 10.56
CA ILE A 344 12.01 10.42 11.36
C ILE A 344 11.89 11.68 10.52
N ARG A 345 11.23 12.71 11.07
CA ARG A 345 11.05 13.99 10.38
C ARG A 345 12.40 14.71 10.27
N PRO A 346 12.81 15.16 9.08
CA PRO A 346 13.97 16.05 8.95
C PRO A 346 13.67 17.43 9.55
N PRO A 347 14.70 18.26 9.82
CA PRO A 347 14.50 19.63 10.30
C PRO A 347 13.64 20.44 9.33
N TYR A 348 12.87 21.40 9.86
CA TYR A 348 12.06 22.29 9.02
C TYR A 348 12.95 23.10 8.06
N GLY A 349 12.56 23.12 6.79
CA GLY A 349 13.23 23.94 5.77
C GLY A 349 12.73 25.37 5.83
N LYS A 350 13.60 26.32 5.42
CA LYS A 350 13.18 27.69 5.14
C LYS A 350 12.32 27.68 3.87
N ARG A 351 11.22 28.42 3.92
CA ARG A 351 10.22 28.46 2.84
C ARG A 351 10.77 29.13 1.61
#